data_AF-A0A075KCA6-F1
#
_entry.id   AF-A0A075KCA6-F1
#
_cell.length_a   1.000
_cell.length_b   1.000
_cell.length_c   1.000
_cell.angle_alpha   90.00
_cell.angle_beta   90.00
_cell.angle_gamma   90.00
#
_symmetry.space_group_name_H-M   'P 1'
#
loop_
_entity.id
_entity.type
_entity.pdbx_description
1 polymer ?
#
loop_
_entity_poly.entity_id
_entity_poly.type
_entity_poly.pdbx_seq_one_letter_code
_entity_poly.pdbx_strand_id
1 'polypeptide(L)'
;MHWRSFTIGAMVVFAFIGVYLFFNGVPDSSQSSPSPVVETPIPFDAVKITPLRVISGKEVPFEGKIELKQVIAGKFAQKINVVNFQAKGEHAEKSKLIILWENGEVETIYPGTRDRVLPPERRAIQITVVGYSVRERRIFQDSNRKGYLTWEIHYEPTEL
;
A
#
# COMPACT_ATOMS: atom_id res chain seq x y z
N MET A 1 -4.74 -78.26 -10.78
CA MET A 1 -6.08 -77.86 -11.28
C MET A 1 -6.11 -76.35 -11.46
N HIS A 2 -6.55 -75.90 -12.64
CA HIS A 2 -7.02 -74.55 -13.02
C HIS A 2 -6.07 -73.32 -12.96
N TRP A 3 -5.34 -73.08 -14.07
CA TRP A 3 -4.67 -71.79 -14.41
C TRP A 3 -5.43 -70.97 -15.49
N ARG A 4 -6.57 -71.42 -16.01
CA ARG A 4 -7.11 -70.89 -17.28
C ARG A 4 -8.12 -69.74 -17.23
N SER A 5 -8.46 -69.18 -16.06
CA SER A 5 -9.64 -68.28 -15.97
C SER A 5 -9.35 -66.79 -15.75
N PHE A 6 -8.11 -66.35 -15.53
CA PHE A 6 -7.83 -64.96 -15.13
C PHE A 6 -7.38 -64.02 -16.25
N THR A 7 -7.06 -64.53 -17.45
CA THR A 7 -6.53 -63.71 -18.56
C THR A 7 -7.60 -63.15 -19.51
N ILE A 8 -8.87 -63.52 -19.37
CA ILE A 8 -9.93 -63.16 -20.34
C ILE A 8 -10.65 -61.85 -19.94
N GLY A 9 -10.71 -61.51 -18.65
CA GLY A 9 -11.44 -60.31 -18.19
C GLY A 9 -10.75 -58.97 -18.54
N ALA A 10 -9.41 -58.95 -18.57
CA ALA A 10 -8.65 -57.70 -18.75
C ALA A 10 -8.68 -57.16 -20.20
N MET A 11 -8.86 -58.02 -21.21
CA MET A 11 -8.89 -57.56 -22.61
C MET A 11 -10.21 -56.89 -23.01
N VAL A 12 -11.33 -57.25 -22.37
CA VAL A 12 -12.64 -56.66 -22.73
C VAL A 12 -12.76 -55.20 -22.29
N VAL A 13 -12.15 -54.84 -21.15
CA VAL A 13 -12.21 -53.46 -20.62
C VAL A 13 -11.39 -52.48 -21.47
N PHE A 14 -10.23 -52.90 -22.01
CA PHE A 14 -9.41 -52.04 -22.87
C PHE A 14 -10.06 -51.77 -24.24
N ALA A 15 -10.81 -52.74 -24.80
CA ALA A 15 -11.50 -52.55 -26.07
C ALA A 15 -12.64 -51.51 -25.98
N PHE A 16 -13.34 -51.43 -24.85
CA PHE A 16 -14.42 -50.45 -24.66
C PHE A 16 -13.92 -49.00 -24.49
N ILE A 17 -12.75 -48.80 -23.84
CA ILE A 17 -12.18 -47.47 -23.64
C ILE A 17 -11.63 -46.89 -24.97
N GLY A 18 -11.03 -47.74 -25.81
CA GLY A 18 -10.49 -47.32 -27.11
C GLY A 18 -11.56 -46.84 -28.10
N VAL A 19 -12.72 -47.51 -28.13
CA VAL A 19 -13.84 -47.11 -29.02
C VAL A 19 -14.51 -45.82 -28.53
N TYR A 20 -14.58 -45.60 -27.21
CA TYR A 20 -15.18 -44.39 -26.64
C TYR A 20 -14.38 -43.13 -26.98
N LEU A 21 -13.04 -43.21 -26.96
CA LEU A 21 -12.17 -42.09 -27.35
C LEU A 21 -12.15 -41.85 -28.87
N PHE A 22 -12.42 -42.87 -29.69
CA PHE A 22 -12.44 -42.73 -31.15
C PHE A 22 -13.76 -42.15 -31.68
N PHE A 23 -14.90 -42.43 -31.01
CA PHE A 23 -16.21 -41.93 -31.44
C PHE A 23 -16.63 -40.61 -30.79
N ASN A 24 -16.23 -40.31 -29.55
CA ASN A 24 -16.62 -39.08 -28.85
C ASN A 24 -15.55 -37.99 -28.90
N GLY A 25 -15.25 -37.58 -30.14
CA GLY A 25 -14.94 -36.21 -30.55
C GLY A 25 -14.22 -35.32 -29.55
N VAL A 26 -12.96 -35.00 -29.86
CA VAL A 26 -12.43 -33.68 -29.52
C VAL A 26 -13.07 -32.70 -30.51
N PRO A 27 -13.91 -31.74 -30.07
CA PRO A 27 -14.48 -30.74 -30.95
C PRO A 27 -13.38 -29.83 -31.51
N ASP A 28 -13.53 -29.49 -32.79
CA ASP A 28 -12.70 -28.55 -33.54
C ASP A 28 -12.33 -27.32 -32.69
N SER A 29 -11.10 -27.31 -32.19
CA SER A 29 -10.51 -26.13 -31.61
C SER A 29 -9.75 -25.44 -32.72
N SER A 30 -10.41 -24.43 -33.28
CA SER A 30 -9.90 -23.46 -34.23
C SER A 30 -8.39 -23.26 -34.14
N GLN A 31 -7.74 -23.58 -35.24
CA GLN A 31 -6.35 -23.29 -35.52
C GLN A 31 -6.15 -21.76 -35.48
N SER A 32 -5.86 -21.20 -34.32
CA SER A 32 -5.29 -19.86 -34.22
C SER A 32 -3.78 -19.99 -34.41
N SER A 33 -3.30 -19.51 -35.55
CA SER A 33 -1.88 -19.33 -35.83
C SER A 33 -1.22 -18.62 -34.63
N PRO A 34 -0.05 -19.10 -34.14
CA PRO A 34 0.71 -18.32 -33.18
C PRO A 34 1.25 -17.10 -33.93
N SER A 35 0.62 -15.95 -33.71
CA SER A 35 1.22 -14.66 -34.08
C SER A 35 2.61 -14.61 -33.45
N PRO A 36 3.67 -14.27 -34.19
CA PRO A 36 4.98 -14.08 -33.58
C PRO A 36 4.84 -12.95 -32.55
N VAL A 37 5.10 -13.27 -31.29
CA VAL A 37 5.30 -12.26 -30.26
C VAL A 37 6.59 -11.53 -30.66
N VAL A 38 6.41 -10.45 -31.43
CA VAL A 38 7.46 -9.46 -31.62
C VAL A 38 7.70 -8.89 -30.23
N GLU A 39 8.77 -9.33 -29.58
CA GLU A 39 9.30 -8.68 -28.38
C GLU A 39 9.70 -7.27 -28.81
N THR A 40 8.77 -6.34 -28.69
CA THR A 40 9.05 -4.93 -28.92
C THR A 40 10.08 -4.53 -27.87
N PRO A 41 11.33 -4.18 -28.25
CA PRO A 41 12.34 -3.81 -27.28
C PRO A 41 11.86 -2.57 -26.54
N ILE A 42 11.61 -2.71 -25.23
CA ILE A 42 11.28 -1.57 -24.37
C ILE A 42 12.50 -0.65 -24.44
N PRO A 43 12.36 0.59 -24.94
CA PRO A 43 13.47 1.52 -25.00
C PRO A 43 14.08 1.66 -23.60
N PHE A 44 15.41 1.67 -23.50
CA PHE A 44 16.09 1.80 -22.21
C PHE A 44 15.67 3.07 -21.42
N ASP A 45 15.19 4.09 -22.13
CA ASP A 45 14.66 5.35 -21.56
C ASP A 45 13.14 5.37 -21.29
N ALA A 46 12.43 4.26 -21.51
CA ALA A 46 10.98 4.22 -21.28
C ALA A 46 10.61 4.15 -19.80
N VAL A 47 11.52 3.72 -18.92
CA VAL A 47 11.26 3.53 -17.49
C VAL A 47 11.92 4.65 -16.69
N LYS A 48 11.15 5.70 -16.37
CA LYS A 48 11.58 6.74 -15.41
C LYS A 48 11.27 6.30 -13.98
N ILE A 49 12.32 6.10 -13.17
CA ILE A 49 12.20 5.79 -11.75
C ILE A 49 12.26 7.10 -10.97
N THR A 50 11.15 7.52 -10.37
CA THR A 50 11.10 8.71 -9.51
C THR A 50 11.46 8.32 -8.07
N PRO A 51 12.36 9.06 -7.39
CA PRO A 51 12.73 8.73 -6.01
C PRO A 51 11.55 8.98 -5.06
N LEU A 52 11.10 7.94 -4.37
CA LEU A 52 10.08 8.03 -3.31
C LEU A 52 10.76 8.16 -1.94
N ARG A 53 10.28 9.09 -1.11
CA ARG A 53 10.76 9.29 0.27
C ARG A 53 9.66 9.00 1.28
N VAL A 54 10.08 8.60 2.47
CA VAL A 54 9.19 8.23 3.57
C VAL A 54 9.55 9.02 4.82
N ILE A 55 8.55 9.64 5.45
CA ILE A 55 8.62 10.18 6.81
C ILE A 55 7.74 9.31 7.69
N SER A 56 8.33 8.64 8.68
CA SER A 56 7.59 7.75 9.56
C SER A 56 8.08 7.81 11.00
N GLY A 57 7.18 7.41 11.89
CA GLY A 57 7.44 7.18 13.30
C GLY A 57 6.49 6.10 13.77
N LYS A 58 7.01 5.09 14.48
CA LYS A 58 6.20 3.97 14.99
C LYS A 58 6.19 4.00 16.50
N GLU A 59 4.99 4.10 17.08
CA GLU A 59 4.76 4.15 18.53
C GLU A 59 5.71 5.12 19.25
N VAL A 60 5.87 6.31 18.69
CA VAL A 60 6.76 7.35 19.24
C VAL A 60 6.11 7.91 20.51
N PRO A 61 6.71 7.72 21.69
CA PRO A 61 6.16 8.22 22.94
C PRO A 61 6.34 9.73 23.04
N PHE A 62 5.36 10.41 23.61
CA PHE A 62 5.44 11.84 23.93
C PHE A 62 4.62 12.16 25.18
N GLU A 63 4.91 13.30 25.81
CA GLU A 63 4.20 13.77 26.99
C GLU A 63 3.63 15.16 26.75
N GLY A 64 2.39 15.39 27.17
CA GLY A 64 1.72 16.67 26.98
C GLY A 64 1.47 17.01 25.51
N LYS A 65 1.90 18.19 25.08
CA LYS A 65 1.82 18.64 23.67
C LYS A 65 3.21 18.66 23.05
N ILE A 66 3.38 18.01 21.90
CA ILE A 66 4.63 18.01 21.13
C ILE A 66 4.37 18.40 19.67
N GLU A 67 5.31 19.10 19.06
CA GLU A 67 5.30 19.42 17.63
C GLU A 67 6.57 18.92 16.97
N LEU A 68 6.44 17.91 16.11
CA LEU A 68 7.53 17.28 15.36
C LEU A 68 7.52 17.85 13.95
N LYS A 69 8.32 18.90 13.73
CA LYS A 69 8.50 19.52 12.41
C LYS A 69 9.48 18.69 11.61
N GLN A 70 9.08 18.29 10.40
CA GLN A 70 9.96 17.60 9.47
C GLN A 70 10.34 18.52 8.31
N VAL A 71 11.64 18.63 8.09
CA VAL A 71 12.20 19.33 6.94
C VAL A 71 12.10 18.39 5.75
N ILE A 72 11.42 18.84 4.69
CA ILE A 72 11.29 18.07 3.46
C ILE A 72 12.65 18.02 2.79
N ALA A 73 13.06 16.83 2.35
CA ALA A 73 14.32 16.69 1.64
C ALA A 73 14.12 17.05 0.16
N GLY A 74 14.73 18.14 -0.28
CA GLY A 74 14.35 18.86 -1.51
C GLY A 74 13.68 20.20 -1.14
N LYS A 75 13.31 21.04 -2.12
CA LYS A 75 12.61 22.30 -1.81
C LYS A 75 11.12 22.06 -1.52
N PHE A 76 10.53 21.04 -2.13
CA PHE A 76 9.10 20.73 -2.01
C PHE A 76 8.83 19.22 -1.93
N ALA A 77 7.67 18.85 -1.40
CA ALA A 77 7.10 17.51 -1.52
C ALA A 77 5.85 17.54 -2.42
N GLN A 78 5.75 16.60 -3.35
CA GLN A 78 4.58 16.36 -4.19
C GLN A 78 4.10 14.92 -4.05
N LYS A 79 2.89 14.65 -4.58
CA LYS A 79 2.24 13.33 -4.54
C LYS A 79 2.26 12.71 -3.15
N ILE A 80 1.87 13.51 -2.16
CA ILE A 80 1.91 13.11 -0.76
C ILE A 80 0.81 12.10 -0.48
N ASN A 81 1.20 10.94 0.06
CA ASN A 81 0.28 9.91 0.53
C ASN A 81 0.48 9.68 2.03
N VAL A 82 -0.55 9.96 2.82
CA VAL A 82 -0.58 9.65 4.25
C VAL A 82 -1.09 8.22 4.41
N VAL A 83 -0.15 7.28 4.40
CA VAL A 83 -0.41 5.84 4.53
C VAL A 83 -1.05 5.54 5.87
N ASN A 84 -0.53 6.12 6.95
CA ASN A 84 -1.05 5.89 8.28
C ASN A 84 -0.84 7.12 9.16
N PHE A 85 -1.86 7.52 9.92
CA PHE A 85 -1.72 8.46 11.03
C PHE A 85 -2.64 8.05 12.18
N GLN A 86 -2.03 7.66 13.30
CA GLN A 86 -2.70 7.20 14.51
C GLN A 86 -2.11 7.89 15.73
N ALA A 87 -2.95 8.10 16.73
CA ALA A 87 -2.55 8.59 18.04
C ALA A 87 -3.25 7.74 19.11
N LYS A 88 -2.49 7.37 20.15
CA LYS A 88 -2.99 6.66 21.33
C LYS A 88 -2.68 7.48 22.57
N GLY A 89 -3.57 7.48 23.55
CA GLY A 89 -3.42 8.26 24.79
C GLY A 89 -4.71 8.99 25.17
N GLU A 90 -4.68 9.69 26.29
CA GLU A 90 -5.79 10.55 26.73
C GLU A 90 -5.82 11.81 25.86
N HIS A 91 -6.97 12.15 25.28
CA HIS A 91 -7.11 13.27 24.33
C HIS A 91 -6.27 13.16 23.04
N ALA A 92 -5.83 11.95 22.69
CA ALA A 92 -5.04 11.69 21.50
C ALA A 92 -5.76 12.07 20.20
N GLU A 93 -7.10 12.13 20.19
CA GLU A 93 -7.92 12.60 19.08
C GLU A 93 -7.64 14.06 18.66
N LYS A 94 -7.07 14.87 19.56
CA LYS A 94 -6.65 16.26 19.29
C LYS A 94 -5.27 16.37 18.64
N SER A 95 -4.55 15.25 18.52
CA SER A 95 -3.34 15.19 17.72
C SER A 95 -3.67 15.54 16.27
N LYS A 96 -2.69 16.04 15.51
CA LYS A 96 -2.91 16.44 14.12
C LYS A 96 -1.64 16.38 13.30
N LEU A 97 -1.78 16.04 12.03
CA LEU A 97 -0.73 16.17 11.04
C LEU A 97 -1.06 17.41 10.20
N ILE A 98 -0.13 18.36 10.19
CA ILE A 98 -0.27 19.64 9.51
C ILE A 98 0.66 19.64 8.30
N ILE A 99 0.12 20.01 7.15
CA ILE A 99 0.86 20.20 5.90
C ILE A 99 0.71 21.66 5.50
N LEU A 100 1.84 22.33 5.33
CA LEU A 100 1.90 23.70 4.83
C LEU A 100 2.23 23.65 3.34
N TRP A 101 1.34 24.19 2.53
CA TRP A 101 1.46 24.26 1.08
C TRP A 101 2.24 25.51 0.64
N GLU A 102 2.80 25.47 -0.56
CA GLU A 102 3.55 26.59 -1.17
C GLU A 102 2.73 27.88 -1.26
N ASN A 103 1.42 27.77 -1.48
CA ASN A 103 0.51 28.92 -1.52
C ASN A 103 0.13 29.47 -0.14
N GLY A 104 0.70 28.91 0.95
CA GLY A 104 0.42 29.29 2.32
C GLY A 104 -0.82 28.63 2.93
N GLU A 105 -1.55 27.81 2.18
CA GLU A 105 -2.67 27.04 2.73
C GLU A 105 -2.17 25.99 3.73
N VAL A 106 -2.98 25.76 4.76
CA VAL A 106 -2.69 24.78 5.81
C VAL A 106 -3.72 23.68 5.73
N GLU A 107 -3.26 22.44 5.51
CA GLU A 107 -4.10 21.27 5.57
C GLU A 107 -3.87 20.50 6.87
N THR A 108 -4.96 20.13 7.54
CA THR A 108 -4.93 19.41 8.81
C THR A 108 -5.56 18.04 8.64
N ILE A 109 -4.84 17.02 9.09
CA ILE A 109 -5.24 15.61 9.03
C ILE A 109 -5.30 15.08 10.46
N TYR A 110 -6.41 14.43 10.80
CA TYR A 110 -6.66 13.91 12.15
C TYR A 110 -6.31 12.43 12.27
N PRO A 111 -6.00 11.95 13.50
CA PRO A 111 -5.71 10.55 13.78
C PRO A 111 -6.86 9.64 13.32
N GLY A 112 -6.52 8.43 12.89
CA GLY A 112 -7.46 7.49 12.27
C GLY A 112 -7.39 7.50 10.74
N THR A 113 -6.69 8.48 10.13
CA THR A 113 -6.49 8.56 8.68
C THR A 113 -5.58 7.43 8.19
N ARG A 114 -5.97 6.78 7.10
CA ARG A 114 -5.20 5.75 6.39
C ARG A 114 -5.32 5.95 4.89
N ASP A 115 -4.25 5.67 4.17
CA ASP A 115 -4.16 5.69 2.70
C ASP A 115 -4.77 6.95 2.05
N ARG A 116 -4.57 8.10 2.68
CA ARG A 116 -5.10 9.37 2.19
C ARG A 116 -4.11 10.00 1.21
N VAL A 117 -4.49 9.99 -0.05
CA VAL A 117 -3.77 10.68 -1.12
C VAL A 117 -4.18 12.15 -1.13
N LEU A 118 -3.18 13.04 -1.12
CA LEU A 118 -3.37 14.48 -1.23
C LEU A 118 -3.24 14.93 -2.69
N PRO A 119 -3.75 16.12 -3.05
CA PRO A 119 -3.77 16.56 -4.43
C PRO A 119 -2.34 16.57 -5.03
N PRO A 120 -2.06 15.79 -6.09
CA PRO A 120 -0.71 15.55 -6.58
C PRO A 120 -0.03 16.78 -7.18
N GLU A 121 -0.82 17.74 -7.65
CA GLU A 121 -0.36 19.02 -8.20
C GLU A 121 0.16 19.99 -7.13
N ARG A 122 -0.24 19.80 -5.86
CA ARG A 122 0.15 20.69 -4.77
C ARG A 122 1.55 20.36 -4.25
N ARG A 123 2.31 21.41 -3.94
CA ARG A 123 3.67 21.36 -3.40
C ARG A 123 3.66 21.72 -1.92
N ALA A 124 4.02 20.79 -1.05
CA ALA A 124 4.19 21.09 0.37
C ALA A 124 5.59 21.60 0.65
N ILE A 125 5.69 22.58 1.54
CA ILE A 125 6.97 23.13 2.04
C ILE A 125 7.32 22.63 3.43
N GLN A 126 6.33 22.18 4.20
CA GLN A 126 6.57 21.64 5.55
C GLN A 126 5.51 20.62 5.93
N ILE A 127 5.92 19.56 6.61
CA ILE A 127 5.05 18.57 7.23
C ILE A 127 5.34 18.57 8.73
N THR A 128 4.32 18.71 9.56
CA THR A 128 4.43 18.77 11.02
C THR A 128 3.49 17.78 11.66
N VAL A 129 4.01 16.91 12.52
CA VAL A 129 3.19 15.97 13.31
C VAL A 129 3.05 16.51 14.72
N VAL A 130 1.83 16.77 15.15
CA VAL A 130 1.50 17.32 16.47
C VAL A 130 0.86 16.23 17.32
N GLY A 131 1.49 15.91 18.44
CA GLY A 131 0.94 15.03 19.47
C GLY A 131 0.26 15.81 20.57
N TYR A 132 -0.91 15.34 21.00
CA TYR A 132 -1.64 15.89 22.12
C TYR A 132 -2.05 14.78 23.09
N SER A 133 -1.60 14.87 24.33
CA SER A 133 -1.94 13.93 25.41
C SER A 133 -2.10 14.63 26.76
N VAL A 134 -2.61 15.86 26.74
CA VAL A 134 -2.84 16.69 27.93
C VAL A 134 -4.25 16.47 28.45
N ARG A 135 -4.40 16.37 29.77
CA ARG A 135 -5.68 16.38 30.46
C ARG A 135 -6.15 17.81 30.70
N GLU A 136 -7.18 18.25 30.00
CA GLU A 136 -7.77 19.59 30.18
C GLU A 136 -8.58 19.66 31.50
N ARG A 137 -7.92 19.87 32.64
CA ARG A 137 -8.60 20.26 33.89
C ARG A 137 -8.38 21.74 34.16
N ARG A 138 -9.47 22.48 34.41
CA ARG A 138 -9.46 23.95 34.62
C ARG A 138 -8.65 24.45 35.84
N ILE A 139 -8.16 23.58 36.72
CA ILE A 139 -7.74 23.99 38.08
C ILE A 139 -6.47 23.31 38.60
N PHE A 140 -5.92 22.31 37.91
CA PHE A 140 -4.71 21.60 38.34
C PHE A 140 -3.81 21.32 37.14
N GLN A 141 -2.49 21.47 37.36
CA GLN A 141 -1.41 21.26 36.40
C GLN A 141 -1.71 20.12 35.42
N ASP A 142 -1.41 20.36 34.15
CA ASP A 142 -1.43 19.37 33.08
C ASP A 142 -0.65 18.13 33.54
N SER A 143 -1.36 17.06 33.89
CA SER A 143 -0.70 15.80 34.22
C SER A 143 -0.19 15.22 32.91
N ASN A 144 1.11 15.30 32.69
CA ASN A 144 1.78 14.74 31.52
C ASN A 144 1.67 13.22 31.54
N ARG A 145 0.64 12.69 30.86
CA ARG A 145 0.54 11.28 30.54
C ARG A 145 1.20 11.03 29.20
N LYS A 146 1.80 9.85 29.08
CA LYS A 146 2.42 9.40 27.84
C LYS A 146 1.35 9.10 26.80
N GLY A 147 1.41 9.81 25.69
CA GLY A 147 0.75 9.45 24.44
C GLY A 147 1.73 8.75 23.49
N TYR A 148 1.19 8.15 22.44
CA TYR A 148 1.97 7.51 21.39
C TYR A 148 1.47 7.95 20.03
N LEU A 149 2.38 8.35 19.15
CA LEU A 149 2.09 8.68 17.76
C LEU A 149 2.61 7.59 16.84
N THR A 150 1.85 7.28 15.81
CA THR A 150 2.30 6.46 14.68
C THR A 150 1.92 7.16 13.40
N TRP A 151 2.90 7.44 12.54
CA TRP A 151 2.66 8.04 11.24
C TRP A 151 3.55 7.43 10.17
N GLU A 152 3.07 7.43 8.95
CA GLU A 152 3.82 7.07 7.76
C GLU A 152 3.28 7.89 6.58
N ILE A 153 4.19 8.65 5.97
CA ILE A 153 3.88 9.59 4.90
C ILE A 153 4.88 9.33 3.78
N HIS A 154 4.37 9.02 2.60
CA HIS A 154 5.16 8.86 1.39
C HIS A 154 5.05 10.13 0.55
N TYR A 155 6.15 10.54 -0.08
CA TYR A 155 6.16 11.70 -0.95
C TYR A 155 7.28 11.63 -1.99
N GLU A 156 7.10 12.36 -3.08
CA GLU A 156 8.15 12.61 -4.07
C GLU A 156 8.82 13.96 -3.78
N PRO A 157 10.15 14.03 -3.67
CA PRO A 157 10.88 15.28 -3.51
C PRO A 157 10.97 16.00 -4.86
N THR A 158 10.68 17.30 -4.88
CA THR A 158 10.76 18.13 -6.09
C THR A 158 11.66 19.35 -5.83
N GLU A 159 12.52 19.67 -6.79
CA GLU A 159 13.36 20.88 -6.80
C GLU A 159 12.70 21.99 -7.63
N LEU A 160 13.11 23.24 -7.42
CA LEU A 160 12.65 24.40 -8.23
C LEU A 160 13.21 24.35 -9.64
#